data_AF-A0A507ES42-F1
#
_entry.id   AF-A0A507ES42-F1
#
_cell.length_a   1.000
_cell.length_b   1.000
_cell.length_c   1.000
_cell.angle_alpha   90.00
_cell.angle_beta   90.00
_cell.angle_gamma   90.00
#
_symmetry.space_group_name_H-M   'P 1'
#
loop_
_entity.id
_entity.type
_entity.pdbx_description
1 polymer ?
#
loop_
_entity_poly.entity_id
_entity_poly.type
_entity_poly.pdbx_seq_one_letter_code
_entity_poly.pdbx_strand_id
1 'polypeptide(L)'
;MQLLQFYLSAALSLLSLTATCLPNGAPRCKITESIIAQGHKIPQGSLGLVMKLPATYTPGGRPIPITITSATGAPVKFAGILAYVTTGAVQDSVLTAKAGGPTVNGVAAHVGRFRHIRAQQLRPQTAALCTALNVKNAHPKSTITHSVPLNATTPFTIMWSPPRRDKGVVTVNVVISSGSSKSPWQIVPSGQIQSVAATAGHANANANAKNNAKSNANAKNNAKSNKANAAKKATATKKAKA
;
A
#
# COMPACT_ATOMS: atom_id res chain seq x y z
N MET A 1 -33.49 -0.43 53.40
CA MET A 1 -33.15 -0.01 52.02
C MET A 1 -32.02 0.99 52.09
N GLN A 2 -31.13 0.96 51.10
CA GLN A 2 -30.08 1.96 50.82
C GLN A 2 -28.94 2.02 51.83
N LEU A 3 -27.72 1.76 51.34
CA LEU A 3 -26.41 2.30 51.78
C LEU A 3 -25.24 1.30 51.68
N LEU A 4 -25.34 0.25 50.87
CA LEU A 4 -24.20 -0.66 50.62
C LEU A 4 -23.95 -0.95 49.13
N GLN A 5 -24.14 0.04 48.25
CA GLN A 5 -23.95 -0.12 46.79
C GLN A 5 -23.15 1.01 46.12
N PHE A 6 -22.38 1.81 46.86
CA PHE A 6 -21.66 2.96 46.28
C PHE A 6 -20.13 2.81 46.18
N TYR A 7 -19.58 1.60 46.31
CA TYR A 7 -18.11 1.40 46.37
C TYR A 7 -17.50 0.44 45.35
N LEU A 8 -18.16 0.16 44.20
CA LEU A 8 -17.60 -0.80 43.23
C LEU A 8 -17.67 -0.41 41.74
N SER A 9 -17.70 0.89 41.41
CA SER A 9 -17.79 1.31 39.99
C SER A 9 -16.94 2.55 39.66
N ALA A 10 -15.75 2.68 40.22
CA ALA A 10 -14.82 3.77 39.88
C ALA A 10 -13.38 3.27 39.75
N ALA A 11 -13.17 2.22 38.94
CA ALA A 11 -11.84 1.80 38.54
C ALA A 11 -11.85 1.28 37.09
N LEU A 12 -12.51 2.01 36.19
CA LEU A 12 -12.11 1.98 34.78
C LEU A 12 -10.98 3.01 34.63
N SER A 13 -9.82 2.60 35.13
CA SER A 13 -8.54 3.20 34.77
C SER A 13 -8.49 3.25 33.26
N LEU A 14 -8.65 4.45 32.71
CA LEU A 14 -8.27 4.74 31.34
C LEU A 14 -6.81 4.31 31.23
N LEU A 15 -6.57 3.14 30.64
CA LEU A 15 -5.34 2.86 29.92
C LEU A 15 -5.31 3.84 28.76
N SER A 16 -4.98 5.09 29.10
CA SER A 16 -4.34 6.03 28.22
C SER A 16 -3.06 5.31 27.81
N LEU A 17 -3.12 4.63 26.66
CA LEU A 17 -1.94 4.35 25.88
C LEU A 17 -1.34 5.72 25.60
N THR A 18 -0.48 6.17 26.50
CA THR A 18 0.49 7.20 26.22
C THR A 18 1.26 6.62 25.06
N ALA A 19 0.89 7.08 23.86
CA ALA A 19 1.68 6.94 22.68
C ALA A 19 3.00 7.62 23.05
N THR A 20 3.93 6.84 23.59
CA THR A 20 5.31 7.26 23.81
C THR A 20 5.84 7.50 22.41
N CYS A 21 5.65 8.72 21.91
CA CYS A 21 6.39 9.25 20.79
C CYS A 21 7.85 8.92 21.09
N LEU A 22 8.53 8.29 20.13
CA LEU A 22 9.96 8.09 20.25
C LEU A 22 10.59 9.43 20.64
N PRO A 23 11.57 9.46 21.57
CA PRO A 23 12.33 10.67 21.83
C PRO A 23 12.85 11.15 20.47
N ASN A 24 12.45 12.35 20.06
CA ASN A 24 12.72 13.01 18.77
C ASN A 24 11.67 12.89 17.64
N GLY A 25 10.45 12.40 17.90
CA GLY A 25 9.36 12.55 16.92
C GLY A 25 9.53 11.73 15.63
N ALA A 26 10.31 10.64 15.69
CA ALA A 26 10.50 9.77 14.53
C ALA A 26 9.14 9.20 14.07
N PRO A 27 8.75 9.41 12.79
CA PRO A 27 7.44 9.01 12.32
C PRO A 27 7.29 7.49 12.33
N ARG A 28 6.09 7.07 12.73
CA ARG A 28 5.70 5.69 12.95
C ARG A 28 5.56 4.94 11.62
N CYS A 29 5.31 3.64 11.61
CA CYS A 29 5.15 2.87 10.35
C CYS A 29 3.86 3.18 9.56
N LYS A 30 3.24 4.36 9.79
CA LYS A 30 2.09 4.90 9.06
C LYS A 30 2.29 6.40 8.89
N ILE A 31 2.06 6.88 7.67
CA ILE A 31 2.16 8.29 7.26
C ILE A 31 0.74 8.80 7.19
N THR A 32 0.32 9.46 8.27
CA THR A 32 -0.95 10.17 8.37
C THR A 32 -0.66 11.53 8.97
N GLU A 33 -1.41 12.55 8.56
CA GLU A 33 -1.22 13.88 9.11
C GLU A 33 -1.43 13.90 10.62
N SER A 34 -2.45 13.22 11.13
CA SER A 34 -2.72 13.12 12.57
C SER A 34 -1.57 12.52 13.37
N ILE A 35 -1.00 11.39 12.92
CA ILE A 35 0.10 10.70 13.61
C ILE A 35 1.39 11.53 13.55
N ILE A 36 1.67 12.14 12.41
CA ILE A 36 2.90 12.92 12.23
C ILE A 36 2.80 14.25 12.99
N ALA A 37 1.65 14.95 12.92
CA ALA A 37 1.41 16.18 13.67
C ALA A 37 1.51 15.96 15.18
N GLN A 38 1.03 14.83 15.70
CA GLN A 38 1.19 14.46 17.10
C GLN A 38 2.66 14.31 17.50
N GLY A 39 3.49 13.74 16.62
CA GLY A 39 4.94 13.59 16.83
C GLY A 39 5.70 14.93 16.74
N HIS A 40 5.37 15.75 15.74
CA HIS A 40 6.05 17.03 15.47
C HIS A 40 5.51 18.20 16.30
N LYS A 41 4.33 18.08 16.91
CA LYS A 41 3.61 19.14 17.62
C LYS A 41 3.28 20.37 16.76
N ILE A 42 3.30 20.20 15.44
CA ILE A 42 2.93 21.23 14.46
C ILE A 42 2.18 20.55 13.30
N PRO A 43 1.24 21.26 12.63
CA PRO A 43 0.59 20.74 11.43
C PRO A 43 1.59 20.56 10.28
N GLN A 44 1.14 19.92 9.20
CA GLN A 44 1.94 19.77 7.99
C GLN A 44 2.33 21.13 7.41
N GLY A 45 3.58 21.26 6.96
CA GLY A 45 4.06 22.39 6.17
C GLY A 45 4.34 22.00 4.72
N SER A 46 4.82 22.95 3.93
CA SER A 46 5.37 22.68 2.60
C SER A 46 6.87 22.87 2.60
N LEU A 47 7.60 21.85 2.15
CA LEU A 47 9.02 21.89 1.84
C LEU A 47 9.27 21.97 0.32
N GLY A 48 8.21 22.08 -0.49
CA GLY A 48 8.30 22.09 -1.95
C GLY A 48 8.81 20.77 -2.55
N LEU A 49 8.63 19.65 -1.85
CA LEU A 49 9.18 18.34 -2.27
C LEU A 49 8.23 17.60 -3.21
N VAL A 50 8.79 16.94 -4.22
CA VAL A 50 8.10 16.03 -5.14
C VAL A 50 8.91 14.74 -5.31
N MET A 51 8.24 13.68 -5.77
CA MET A 51 8.84 12.38 -5.98
C MET A 51 8.94 12.07 -7.48
N LYS A 52 10.13 11.62 -7.92
CA LYS A 52 10.36 11.06 -9.25
C LYS A 52 10.50 9.54 -9.11
N LEU A 53 9.66 8.83 -9.85
CA LEU A 53 9.59 7.37 -9.86
C LEU A 53 9.66 6.87 -11.31
N PRO A 54 10.18 5.65 -11.54
CA PRO A 54 9.92 4.97 -12.80
C PRO A 54 8.44 4.63 -12.91
N ALA A 55 7.93 4.54 -14.14
CA ALA A 55 6.54 4.19 -14.39
C ALA A 55 6.23 2.73 -14.01
N THR A 56 7.21 1.83 -14.14
CA THR A 56 7.00 0.39 -13.99
C THR A 56 8.07 -0.30 -13.15
N TYR A 57 7.72 -1.49 -12.65
CA TYR A 57 8.66 -2.42 -12.01
C TYR A 57 8.46 -3.85 -12.50
N THR A 58 9.53 -4.64 -12.45
CA THR A 58 9.47 -6.10 -12.65
C THR A 58 9.44 -6.81 -11.31
N PRO A 59 8.44 -7.68 -11.01
CA PRO A 59 8.45 -8.49 -9.81
C PRO A 59 9.76 -9.27 -9.66
N GLY A 60 10.39 -9.17 -8.48
CA GLY A 60 11.71 -9.77 -8.21
C GLY A 60 12.88 -9.15 -8.99
N GLY A 61 12.62 -8.10 -9.78
CA GLY A 61 13.59 -7.46 -10.65
C GLY A 61 14.66 -6.64 -9.90
N ARG A 62 15.46 -5.92 -10.68
CA ARG A 62 16.53 -5.07 -10.16
C ARG A 62 15.99 -3.96 -9.25
N PRO A 63 16.78 -3.47 -8.27
CA PRO A 63 16.41 -2.30 -7.51
C PRO A 63 16.18 -1.09 -8.42
N ILE A 64 15.11 -0.34 -8.16
CA ILE A 64 14.75 0.87 -8.89
C ILE A 64 14.93 2.11 -7.99
N PRO A 65 15.24 3.27 -8.57
CA PRO A 65 15.41 4.50 -7.81
C PRO A 65 14.06 5.12 -7.44
N ILE A 66 13.97 5.61 -6.21
CA ILE A 66 12.95 6.53 -5.72
C ILE A 66 13.68 7.83 -5.39
N THR A 67 13.44 8.87 -6.18
CA THR A 67 14.16 10.14 -5.99
C THR A 67 13.21 11.20 -5.45
N ILE A 68 13.55 11.77 -4.31
CA ILE A 68 12.91 12.98 -3.81
C ILE A 68 13.68 14.20 -4.34
N THR A 69 12.96 15.15 -4.91
CA THR A 69 13.53 16.40 -5.45
C THR A 69 12.69 17.60 -5.03
N SER A 70 13.23 18.80 -5.16
CA SER A 70 12.45 20.03 -5.09
C SER A 70 11.63 20.23 -6.37
N ALA A 71 10.40 20.71 -6.20
CA ALA A 71 9.51 21.12 -7.29
C ALA A 71 10.05 22.32 -8.06
N THR A 72 10.80 23.21 -7.38
CA THR A 72 11.36 24.43 -7.97
C THR A 72 12.79 24.23 -8.50
N GLY A 73 13.38 23.05 -8.29
CA GLY A 73 14.79 22.77 -8.61
C GLY A 73 15.79 23.30 -7.58
N ALA A 74 15.38 24.16 -6.65
CA ALA A 74 16.24 24.65 -5.58
C ALA A 74 16.55 23.54 -4.55
N PRO A 75 17.80 23.37 -4.09
CA PRO A 75 18.15 22.34 -3.11
C PRO A 75 17.41 22.54 -1.78
N VAL A 76 16.75 21.49 -1.29
CA VAL A 76 16.09 21.47 0.02
C VAL A 76 16.88 20.57 0.96
N LYS A 77 17.31 21.13 2.09
CA LYS A 77 17.97 20.38 3.17
C LYS A 77 16.94 19.72 4.08
N PHE A 78 17.24 18.52 4.55
CA PHE A 78 16.36 17.83 5.49
C PHE A 78 17.11 16.86 6.40
N ALA A 79 16.50 16.58 7.55
CA ALA A 79 17.09 15.78 8.61
C ALA A 79 16.30 14.50 8.94
N GLY A 80 15.00 14.49 8.64
CA GLY A 80 14.11 13.37 8.92
C GLY A 80 13.53 12.77 7.65
N ILE A 81 13.48 11.45 7.58
CA ILE A 81 12.73 10.71 6.56
C ILE A 81 12.07 9.47 7.13
N LEU A 82 10.92 9.11 6.58
CA LEU A 82 10.31 7.78 6.65
C LEU A 82 9.77 7.43 5.27
N ALA A 83 10.06 6.22 4.82
CA ALA A 83 9.64 5.72 3.52
C ALA A 83 9.20 4.26 3.59
N TYR A 84 8.15 3.94 2.84
CA TYR A 84 7.67 2.58 2.59
C TYR A 84 6.80 2.52 1.33
N VAL A 85 6.56 1.30 0.85
CA VAL A 85 5.75 1.05 -0.34
C VAL A 85 4.58 0.16 0.04
N THR A 86 3.36 0.55 -0.35
CA THR A 86 2.12 -0.18 -0.11
C THR A 86 1.60 -0.78 -1.42
N THR A 87 0.73 -1.79 -1.32
CA THR A 87 0.02 -2.32 -2.48
C THR A 87 -1.20 -1.49 -2.83
N GLY A 88 -1.60 -1.46 -4.10
CA GLY A 88 -2.74 -0.69 -4.56
C GLY A 88 -2.34 0.74 -4.95
N ALA A 89 -3.34 1.52 -5.33
CA ALA A 89 -3.19 2.88 -5.86
C ALA A 89 -3.37 3.97 -4.78
N VAL A 90 -3.82 3.59 -3.57
CA VAL A 90 -4.21 4.58 -2.56
C VAL A 90 -3.02 4.97 -1.70
N GLN A 91 -2.84 6.27 -1.52
CA GLN A 91 -1.87 6.84 -0.60
C GLN A 91 -2.33 6.63 0.85
N ASP A 92 -1.39 6.23 1.72
CA ASP A 92 -1.70 5.84 3.09
C ASP A 92 -2.32 6.99 3.91
N SER A 93 -1.85 8.22 3.69
CA SER A 93 -2.36 9.40 4.38
C SER A 93 -3.82 9.72 4.04
N VAL A 94 -4.30 9.33 2.85
CA VAL A 94 -5.68 9.55 2.40
C VAL A 94 -6.63 8.53 3.03
N LEU A 95 -6.18 7.30 3.28
CA LEU A 95 -7.00 6.26 3.91
C LEU A 95 -7.44 6.67 5.32
N THR A 96 -6.54 7.30 6.07
CA THR A 96 -6.80 7.69 7.47
C THR A 96 -7.50 9.04 7.64
N ALA A 97 -7.77 9.77 6.55
CA ALA A 97 -8.37 11.10 6.59
C ALA A 97 -9.91 11.10 6.58
N LYS A 98 -10.57 9.93 6.58
CA LYS A 98 -12.04 9.87 6.55
C LYS A 98 -12.64 10.26 7.91
N ALA A 99 -13.02 11.52 8.08
CA ALA A 99 -13.82 11.98 9.20
C ALA A 99 -15.18 11.25 9.23
N GLY A 100 -15.52 10.61 10.35
CA GLY A 100 -16.83 9.99 10.59
C GLY A 100 -17.08 8.63 9.92
N GLY A 101 -16.10 8.03 9.24
CA GLY A 101 -16.18 6.64 8.76
C GLY A 101 -15.47 5.66 9.70
N PRO A 102 -15.66 4.33 9.57
CA PRO A 102 -14.82 3.38 10.29
C PRO A 102 -13.36 3.69 9.96
N THR A 103 -12.49 3.70 10.97
CA THR A 103 -11.06 3.94 10.83
C THR A 103 -10.51 3.09 9.69
N VAL A 104 -10.23 3.68 8.53
CA VAL A 104 -9.58 2.94 7.46
C VAL A 104 -8.14 2.78 7.92
N ASN A 105 -7.85 1.61 8.46
CA ASN A 105 -6.50 1.23 8.82
C ASN A 105 -5.63 1.44 7.58
N GLY A 106 -4.63 2.33 7.68
CA GLY A 106 -3.61 2.48 6.65
C GLY A 106 -3.11 1.12 6.16
N VAL A 107 -2.68 1.02 4.89
CA VAL A 107 -2.47 -0.27 4.21
C VAL A 107 -1.58 -1.17 5.06
N ALA A 108 -2.17 -2.26 5.55
CA ALA A 108 -1.55 -3.11 6.57
C ALA A 108 -0.31 -3.88 6.09
N ALA A 109 0.11 -3.73 4.84
CA ALA A 109 1.22 -4.48 4.27
C ALA A 109 2.19 -3.57 3.51
N HIS A 110 3.44 -3.55 3.96
CA HIS A 110 4.54 -2.91 3.24
C HIS A 110 5.31 -3.94 2.41
N VAL A 111 5.61 -3.58 1.17
CA VAL A 111 6.16 -4.51 0.16
C VAL A 111 7.52 -4.09 -0.38
N GLY A 112 8.24 -5.06 -0.92
CA GLY A 112 9.60 -4.88 -1.40
C GLY A 112 10.59 -4.61 -0.25
N ARG A 113 11.80 -4.17 -0.61
CA ARG A 113 12.85 -3.84 0.38
C ARG A 113 13.76 -2.74 -0.11
N PHE A 114 14.06 -1.78 0.75
CA PHE A 114 15.07 -0.76 0.46
C PHE A 114 16.49 -1.32 0.55
N ARG A 115 17.37 -0.78 -0.30
CA ARG A 115 18.76 -1.21 -0.47
C ARG A 115 19.73 -0.08 -0.14
N HIS A 116 20.94 -0.48 0.24
CA HIS A 116 22.06 0.42 0.58
C HIS A 116 21.73 1.50 1.63
N ILE A 117 20.71 1.25 2.45
CA ILE A 117 20.15 2.22 3.41
C ILE A 117 21.20 2.70 4.43
N ARG A 118 22.10 1.81 4.88
CA ARG A 118 23.13 2.18 5.86
C ARG A 118 24.14 3.20 5.31
N ALA A 119 24.48 3.11 4.03
CA ALA A 119 25.37 4.08 3.38
C ALA A 119 24.76 5.49 3.32
N GLN A 120 23.44 5.60 3.53
CA GLN A 120 22.69 6.85 3.55
C GLN A 120 22.24 7.25 4.96
N GLN A 121 22.83 6.65 6.01
CA GLN A 121 22.43 6.85 7.41
C GLN A 121 20.94 6.52 7.66
N LEU A 122 20.40 5.59 6.88
CA LEU A 122 19.06 5.07 7.03
C LEU A 122 19.11 3.68 7.70
N ARG A 123 18.06 3.40 8.46
CA ARG A 123 17.85 2.13 9.14
C ARG A 123 16.44 1.59 8.87
N PRO A 124 16.24 0.27 8.99
CA PRO A 124 14.89 -0.27 9.03
C PRO A 124 14.14 0.26 10.26
N GLN A 125 12.82 0.43 10.12
CA GLN A 125 11.98 0.67 11.29
C GLN A 125 11.80 -0.63 12.08
N THR A 126 11.70 -0.52 13.41
CA THR A 126 11.60 -1.72 14.25
C THR A 126 10.27 -2.44 14.00
N ALA A 127 10.30 -3.77 13.90
CA ALA A 127 9.10 -4.56 13.65
C ALA A 127 8.01 -4.31 14.72
N ALA A 128 8.39 -4.21 16.00
CA ALA A 128 7.47 -3.94 17.10
C ALA A 128 6.66 -2.64 16.91
N LEU A 129 7.31 -1.55 16.49
CA LEU A 129 6.64 -0.28 16.20
C LEU A 129 5.64 -0.40 15.04
N CYS A 130 5.92 -1.23 14.04
CA CYS A 130 5.01 -1.46 12.92
C CYS A 130 3.85 -2.36 13.33
N THR A 131 4.12 -3.45 14.05
CA THR A 131 3.08 -4.36 14.56
C THR A 131 2.12 -3.66 15.50
N ALA A 132 2.61 -2.76 16.38
CA ALA A 132 1.77 -1.93 17.25
C ALA A 132 0.79 -1.02 16.48
N LEU A 133 0.98 -0.87 15.17
CA LEU A 133 0.11 -0.09 14.27
C LEU A 133 -0.63 -0.97 13.28
N ASN A 134 -0.63 -2.28 13.49
CA ASN A 134 -1.21 -3.28 12.59
C ASN A 134 -0.59 -3.23 11.18
N VAL A 135 0.72 -2.95 11.11
CA VAL A 135 1.49 -2.93 9.87
C VAL A 135 2.41 -4.14 9.82
N LYS A 136 2.25 -4.94 8.76
CA LYS A 136 3.12 -6.07 8.43
C LYS A 136 4.14 -5.66 7.37
N ASN A 137 5.41 -5.76 7.75
CA ASN A 137 6.51 -5.63 6.80
C ASN A 137 6.78 -6.97 6.10
N ALA A 138 6.73 -7.01 4.77
CA ALA A 138 7.09 -8.21 4.01
C ALA A 138 8.59 -8.55 4.14
N HIS A 139 9.41 -7.57 4.53
CA HIS A 139 10.84 -7.71 4.80
C HIS A 139 11.25 -6.69 5.88
N PRO A 140 12.27 -6.94 6.74
CA PRO A 140 12.68 -5.99 7.77
C PRO A 140 12.97 -4.57 7.23
N LYS A 141 13.47 -4.49 5.99
CA LYS A 141 13.77 -3.27 5.24
C LYS A 141 12.62 -2.76 4.35
N SER A 142 11.37 -3.15 4.58
CA SER A 142 10.20 -2.62 3.84
C SER A 142 9.79 -1.23 4.31
N THR A 143 10.11 -0.89 5.56
CA THR A 143 9.99 0.46 6.10
C THR A 143 11.35 0.91 6.56
N ILE A 144 11.72 2.14 6.20
CA ILE A 144 12.98 2.73 6.63
C ILE A 144 12.75 4.11 7.20
N THR A 145 13.65 4.49 8.09
CA THR A 145 13.75 5.83 8.65
C THR A 145 15.23 6.18 8.82
N HIS A 146 15.52 7.39 9.26
CA HIS A 146 16.87 7.83 9.57
C HIS A 146 17.34 7.21 10.90
N SER A 147 18.63 6.85 11.00
CA SER A 147 19.21 6.37 12.26
C SER A 147 19.61 7.51 13.20
N VAL A 148 20.00 8.63 12.61
CA VAL A 148 20.38 9.90 13.23
C VAL A 148 19.87 11.03 12.33
N PRO A 149 19.73 12.27 12.82
CA PRO A 149 19.39 13.39 11.96
C PRO A 149 20.30 13.44 10.73
N LEU A 150 19.70 13.47 9.54
CA LEU A 150 20.42 13.48 8.28
C LEU A 150 21.00 14.87 8.01
N ASN A 151 22.12 14.92 7.32
CA ASN A 151 22.58 16.13 6.61
C ASN A 151 22.31 15.96 5.11
N ALA A 152 21.06 15.64 4.76
CA ALA A 152 20.68 15.32 3.39
C ALA A 152 20.21 16.57 2.63
N THR A 153 20.42 16.58 1.33
CA THR A 153 19.97 17.65 0.42
C THR A 153 19.36 17.01 -0.82
N THR A 154 18.29 17.60 -1.37
CA THR A 154 17.71 17.12 -2.63
C THR A 154 18.63 17.43 -3.84
N PRO A 155 18.70 16.55 -4.86
CA PRO A 155 17.95 15.31 -4.99
C PRO A 155 18.48 14.21 -4.07
N PHE A 156 17.57 13.50 -3.41
CA PHE A 156 17.90 12.36 -2.55
C PHE A 156 17.27 11.09 -3.11
N THR A 157 18.11 10.11 -3.43
CA THR A 157 17.67 8.86 -4.08
C THR A 157 17.81 7.67 -3.16
N ILE A 158 16.73 6.90 -3.01
CA ILE A 158 16.73 5.63 -2.26
C ILE A 158 16.45 4.51 -3.24
N MET A 159 17.19 3.41 -3.13
CA MET A 159 16.99 2.24 -3.99
C MET A 159 15.98 1.29 -3.35
N TRP A 160 14.96 0.89 -4.10
CA TRP A 160 13.94 -0.09 -3.67
C TRP A 160 13.94 -1.31 -4.58
N SER A 161 14.06 -2.51 -3.99
CA SER A 161 13.85 -3.76 -4.69
C SER A 161 12.37 -4.16 -4.67
N PRO A 162 11.77 -4.41 -5.85
CA PRO A 162 10.39 -4.87 -5.93
C PRO A 162 10.14 -6.20 -5.21
N PRO A 163 8.89 -6.46 -4.76
CA PRO A 163 8.52 -7.76 -4.22
C PRO A 163 8.71 -8.86 -5.27
N ARG A 164 9.06 -10.08 -4.83
CA ARG A 164 9.25 -11.24 -5.73
C ARG A 164 7.96 -11.66 -6.43
N ARG A 165 6.83 -11.57 -5.72
CA ARG A 165 5.49 -11.86 -6.27
C ARG A 165 4.90 -10.58 -6.79
N ASP A 166 4.17 -10.68 -7.89
CA ASP A 166 3.41 -9.56 -8.44
C ASP A 166 2.43 -9.00 -7.41
N LYS A 167 2.36 -7.66 -7.35
CA LYS A 167 1.45 -6.90 -6.49
C LYS A 167 0.59 -5.93 -7.28
N GLY A 168 0.63 -5.97 -8.61
CA GLY A 168 -0.03 -5.00 -9.46
C GLY A 168 0.56 -3.61 -9.26
N VAL A 169 -0.29 -2.59 -9.18
CA VAL A 169 0.12 -1.23 -8.81
C VAL A 169 0.59 -1.19 -7.36
N VAL A 170 1.66 -0.44 -7.12
CA VAL A 170 2.16 -0.13 -5.77
C VAL A 170 2.28 1.38 -5.60
N THR A 171 2.08 1.87 -4.38
CA THR A 171 2.21 3.30 -4.02
C THR A 171 3.42 3.51 -3.12
N VAL A 172 4.26 4.47 -3.48
CA VAL A 172 5.42 4.89 -2.70
C VAL A 172 5.02 6.03 -1.78
N ASN A 173 5.15 5.81 -0.46
CA ASN A 173 4.79 6.78 0.57
C ASN A 173 6.05 7.28 1.26
N VAL A 174 6.22 8.61 1.31
CA VAL A 174 7.37 9.26 1.95
C VAL A 174 6.91 10.48 2.74
N VAL A 175 7.46 10.64 3.94
CA VAL A 175 7.40 11.89 4.71
C VAL A 175 8.82 12.36 4.99
N ILE A 176 9.06 13.66 4.87
CA ILE A 176 10.33 14.31 5.19
C ILE A 176 10.09 15.41 6.22
N SER A 177 11.05 15.58 7.14
CA SER A 177 11.13 16.74 8.02
C SER A 177 12.45 17.47 7.83
N SER A 178 12.41 18.80 7.84
CA SER A 178 13.60 19.64 7.74
C SER A 178 14.51 19.57 8.97
N GLY A 179 14.01 19.04 10.09
CA GLY A 179 14.73 18.99 11.37
C GLY A 179 14.12 17.97 12.35
N SER A 180 14.21 18.26 13.65
CA SER A 180 13.64 17.44 14.73
C SER A 180 12.19 17.84 15.07
N SER A 181 11.70 17.45 16.25
CA SER A 181 10.41 17.90 16.79
C SER A 181 10.24 19.42 16.60
N LYS A 182 9.05 19.85 16.15
CA LYS A 182 8.70 21.25 15.82
C LYS A 182 9.33 21.84 14.55
N SER A 183 10.09 21.08 13.78
CA SER A 183 10.55 21.51 12.44
C SER A 183 9.51 21.18 11.36
N PRO A 184 9.36 22.02 10.32
CA PRO A 184 8.46 21.75 9.20
C PRO A 184 8.63 20.35 8.63
N TRP A 185 7.52 19.73 8.27
CA TRP A 185 7.48 18.41 7.67
C TRP A 185 6.46 18.39 6.55
N GLN A 186 6.69 17.52 5.57
CA GLN A 186 5.83 17.36 4.41
C GLN A 186 5.68 15.88 4.09
N ILE A 187 4.44 15.42 3.94
CA ILE A 187 4.14 14.18 3.22
C ILE A 187 4.38 14.49 1.75
N VAL A 188 5.42 13.88 1.18
CA VAL A 188 5.73 14.05 -0.23
C VAL A 188 4.56 13.45 -1.02
N PRO A 189 4.00 14.16 -2.03
CA PRO A 189 2.97 13.60 -2.88
C PRO A 189 3.37 12.20 -3.36
N SER A 190 2.54 11.20 -3.04
CA SER A 190 2.88 9.82 -3.31
C SER A 190 2.81 9.54 -4.80
N GLY A 191 3.68 8.66 -5.28
CA GLY A 191 3.68 8.22 -6.67
C GLY A 191 3.39 6.73 -6.77
N GLN A 192 2.88 6.31 -7.92
CA GLN A 192 2.54 4.92 -8.21
C GLN A 192 3.54 4.31 -9.19
N ILE A 193 3.76 3.01 -9.05
CA ILE A 193 4.60 2.22 -9.97
C ILE A 193 3.80 0.98 -10.36
N GLN A 194 3.68 0.74 -11.67
CA GLN A 194 2.90 -0.38 -12.20
C GLN A 194 3.77 -1.62 -12.41
N SER A 195 3.28 -2.80 -12.01
CA SER A 195 3.93 -4.05 -12.36
C SER A 195 3.85 -4.30 -13.87
N VAL A 196 4.97 -4.64 -14.51
CA VAL A 196 4.99 -5.06 -15.93
C VAL A 196 4.23 -6.37 -16.16
N ALA A 197 4.08 -7.22 -15.14
CA ALA A 197 3.31 -8.46 -15.24
C ALA A 197 1.80 -8.17 -15.40
N ALA A 198 1.30 -7.11 -14.75
CA ALA A 198 -0.06 -6.64 -14.96
C ALA A 198 -0.28 -6.07 -16.36
N THR A 199 0.75 -5.41 -16.94
CA THR A 199 0.72 -4.95 -18.34
C THR A 199 0.65 -6.11 -19.34
N ALA A 200 1.36 -7.22 -19.06
CA ALA A 200 1.32 -8.43 -19.88
C ALA A 200 -0.03 -9.17 -19.81
N GLY A 201 -0.72 -9.12 -18.66
CA GLY A 201 -2.09 -9.65 -18.51
C GLY A 201 -3.11 -8.97 -19.42
N HIS A 202 -2.95 -7.67 -19.70
CA HIS A 202 -3.81 -6.94 -20.64
C HIS A 202 -3.48 -7.22 -22.12
N ALA A 203 -2.21 -7.50 -22.45
CA ALA A 203 -1.85 -7.94 -23.80
C ALA A 203 -2.37 -9.36 -24.11
N ASN A 204 -2.38 -10.26 -23.12
CA ASN A 204 -2.83 -11.64 -23.32
C ASN A 204 -4.36 -11.80 -23.23
N ALA A 205 -5.06 -10.92 -22.51
CA ALA A 205 -6.53 -10.87 -22.54
C ALA A 205 -7.07 -10.49 -23.93
N ASN A 206 -6.34 -9.66 -24.68
CA ASN A 206 -6.72 -9.27 -26.04
C ASN A 206 -6.34 -10.32 -27.10
N ALA A 207 -5.31 -11.13 -26.85
CA ALA A 207 -4.95 -12.28 -27.69
C ALA A 207 -5.93 -13.45 -27.48
N ASN A 208 -6.36 -13.73 -26.25
CA ASN A 208 -7.39 -14.74 -25.98
C ASN A 208 -8.79 -14.32 -26.47
N ALA A 209 -9.10 -13.01 -26.49
CA ALA A 209 -10.32 -12.52 -27.14
C ALA A 209 -10.30 -12.71 -28.67
N LYS A 210 -9.14 -12.56 -29.33
CA LYS A 210 -9.00 -12.85 -30.77
C LYS A 210 -9.03 -14.34 -31.09
N ASN A 211 -8.53 -15.20 -30.20
CA ASN A 211 -8.60 -16.66 -30.39
C ASN A 211 -9.99 -17.24 -30.10
N ASN A 212 -10.77 -16.65 -29.19
CA ASN A 212 -12.18 -16.99 -29.01
C ASN A 212 -13.12 -16.38 -30.06
N ALA A 213 -12.71 -15.32 -30.76
CA ALA A 213 -13.47 -14.77 -31.88
C ALA A 213 -13.34 -15.65 -33.16
N LYS A 214 -12.25 -16.43 -33.29
CA LYS A 214 -12.05 -17.31 -34.46
C LYS A 214 -12.72 -18.69 -34.31
N SER A 215 -13.04 -19.13 -33.09
CA SER A 215 -13.81 -20.37 -32.87
C SER A 215 -15.33 -20.17 -32.96
N ASN A 216 -15.83 -18.92 -32.90
CA ASN A 216 -17.26 -18.63 -32.89
C ASN A 216 -17.86 -18.22 -34.25
N ALA A 217 -17.04 -18.16 -35.31
CA ALA A 217 -17.52 -17.89 -36.67
C ALA A 217 -17.99 -19.15 -37.43
N ASN A 218 -17.68 -20.36 -36.95
CA ASN A 218 -18.14 -21.62 -37.57
C ASN A 218 -19.31 -22.31 -36.82
N ALA A 219 -19.78 -21.73 -35.71
CA ALA A 219 -20.87 -22.30 -34.91
C ALA A 219 -22.28 -21.83 -35.29
N LYS A 220 -22.44 -21.01 -36.34
CA LYS A 220 -23.76 -20.48 -36.77
C LYS A 220 -24.44 -21.19 -37.94
N ASN A 221 -23.84 -22.21 -38.55
CA ASN A 221 -24.47 -22.94 -39.66
C ASN A 221 -25.01 -24.33 -39.33
N ASN A 222 -24.90 -24.83 -38.08
CA ASN A 222 -25.38 -26.18 -37.73
C ASN A 222 -26.59 -26.22 -36.76
N ALA A 223 -27.27 -25.10 -36.55
CA ALA A 223 -28.45 -25.03 -35.68
C ALA A 223 -29.80 -25.19 -36.44
N LYS A 224 -29.81 -25.80 -37.64
CA LYS A 224 -31.05 -25.99 -38.44
C LYS A 224 -31.30 -27.42 -38.95
N SER A 225 -30.63 -28.43 -38.41
CA SER A 225 -30.86 -29.83 -38.81
C SER A 225 -30.70 -30.81 -37.64
N ASN A 226 -31.56 -30.71 -36.63
CA ASN A 226 -31.78 -31.84 -35.69
C ASN A 226 -33.13 -31.74 -34.95
N LYS A 227 -34.19 -31.35 -35.65
CA LYS A 227 -35.58 -31.41 -35.14
C LYS A 227 -36.47 -32.30 -36.02
N ALA A 228 -35.92 -33.42 -36.49
CA ALA A 228 -36.66 -34.46 -37.18
C ALA A 228 -35.94 -35.81 -37.00
N ASN A 229 -36.03 -36.43 -35.82
CA ASN A 229 -35.91 -37.89 -35.60
C ASN A 229 -35.96 -38.28 -34.10
N ALA A 230 -36.93 -37.75 -33.36
CA ALA A 230 -37.20 -38.18 -31.98
C ALA A 230 -38.71 -38.39 -31.72
N ALA A 231 -39.44 -38.86 -32.73
CA ALA A 231 -40.85 -39.20 -32.63
C ALA A 231 -41.17 -40.48 -33.40
N LYS A 232 -40.51 -41.60 -33.04
CA LYS A 232 -40.88 -42.95 -33.50
C LYS A 232 -40.20 -44.06 -32.68
N LYS A 233 -40.34 -44.02 -31.35
CA LYS A 233 -40.04 -45.20 -30.49
C LYS A 233 -40.70 -45.11 -29.12
N ALA A 234 -42.02 -44.97 -29.08
CA ALA A 234 -42.78 -45.02 -27.83
C ALA A 234 -44.22 -45.51 -28.04
N THR A 235 -44.42 -46.62 -28.77
CA THR A 235 -45.71 -47.33 -28.81
C THR A 235 -45.53 -48.75 -29.35
N ALA A 236 -45.06 -49.68 -28.51
CA ALA A 236 -45.28 -51.12 -28.68
C ALA A 236 -44.76 -51.87 -27.45
N THR A 237 -45.52 -51.85 -26.35
CA THR A 237 -45.56 -52.92 -25.32
C THR A 237 -46.67 -52.60 -24.31
N LYS A 238 -47.91 -52.94 -24.66
CA LYS A 238 -48.98 -53.20 -23.69
C LYS A 238 -49.87 -54.31 -24.25
N LYS A 239 -49.55 -55.56 -23.91
CA LYS A 239 -50.54 -56.64 -23.74
C LYS A 239 -49.91 -57.80 -22.98
N ALA A 240 -50.41 -58.05 -21.76
CA ALA A 240 -50.62 -59.36 -21.12
C ALA A 240 -50.56 -59.24 -19.59
N LYS A 241 -51.73 -59.08 -18.94
CA LYS A 241 -52.03 -59.75 -17.66
C LYS A 241 -53.53 -59.68 -17.36
N ALA A 242 -54.06 -60.83 -16.93
CA ALA A 242 -55.43 -61.19 -16.59
C ALA A 242 -56.36 -61.44 -17.79
#